data_AF-A0A2V7PU10-F1
#
_entry.id   AF-A0A2V7PU10-F1
#
_cell.length_a   1.000
_cell.length_b   1.000
_cell.length_c   1.000
_cell.angle_alpha   90.00
_cell.angle_beta   90.00
_cell.angle_gamma   90.00
#
_symmetry.space_group_name_H-M   'P 1'
#
loop_
_entity.id
_entity.type
_entity.pdbx_description
1 polymer ?
#
loop_
_entity_poly.entity_id
_entity_poly.type
_entity_poly.pdbx_seq_one_letter_code
_entity_poly.pdbx_strand_id
1 'polypeptide(L)'
;MGSRRHATIWGARTNPSPRSAILIATCRCWQRQTLRLPRRAARPLSAPSATRAAAASLRRRCSADCCARRASSWAAWARGRWTCPRSPLRPPRQRRTSSRRCSAWSSDHACARSSARLRGGGCSLARVQQLDLLRGVAVILVLGRHMQLPAPDAAAAVRAVATVWHQVGWIAIDLFFVLSGFLISGLLFTEYQKYHALRVGRFLIRRGFKIYPAFYVMLAATVVGTAYHSHLPDGFLLRVLTEAVYLQNYLPPVWGPTWSLAVEEHFYLLLAVAFLVMVRRGSREDPFRSLVYVVGCVAVLALSLRIYTAVSYPYSDRRSFFPTHLRLDAIAWGVLLGYLYHFRRAPLLAFLERRRALIAACSALLLVPPFVWPLGQSRFLATLGLTFLDWGFAGVLILSFTRPLPLPQPVARALAALGYDSYSIYLWHIPVVGWLMEALRRHRTLDLHSATLAWGLDMAVYTIASIVLGVLMARAVEGPALMLRDRLFPSRSGSLAASMPAPVGTHVPSGPAPPAPPVPHRPTQARV
;
A
#
# COMPACT_ATOMS: atom_id res chain seq x y z
N MET A 1 -9.49 -69.98 -17.42
CA MET A 1 -9.79 -69.12 -18.59
C MET A 1 -10.07 -67.71 -18.06
N GLY A 2 -9.58 -66.59 -18.58
CA GLY A 2 -8.67 -66.31 -19.70
C GLY A 2 -8.73 -64.81 -19.99
N SER A 3 -7.97 -63.98 -19.28
CA SER A 3 -6.74 -63.36 -19.77
C SER A 3 -6.83 -62.65 -21.13
N ARG A 4 -6.65 -61.32 -21.13
CA ARG A 4 -5.73 -60.61 -22.05
C ARG A 4 -5.30 -59.25 -21.47
N ARG A 5 -4.00 -59.01 -21.45
CA ARG A 5 -3.36 -57.68 -21.39
C ARG A 5 -2.93 -57.29 -22.82
N HIS A 6 -2.16 -56.19 -22.91
CA HIS A 6 -1.43 -55.66 -24.07
C HIS A 6 -2.20 -54.72 -25.01
N ALA A 7 -1.54 -53.80 -25.74
CA ALA A 7 -0.60 -52.74 -25.31
C ALA A 7 -0.08 -51.91 -26.52
N THR A 8 0.14 -50.60 -26.29
CA THR A 8 1.17 -49.74 -26.91
C THR A 8 1.18 -49.42 -28.42
N ILE A 9 1.83 -48.28 -28.71
CA ILE A 9 2.55 -47.86 -29.93
C ILE A 9 1.79 -47.08 -31.04
N TRP A 10 2.32 -45.86 -31.29
CA TRP A 10 2.45 -45.01 -32.51
C TRP A 10 1.43 -45.14 -33.67
N GLY A 11 1.07 -44.07 -34.40
CA GLY A 11 1.55 -42.67 -34.38
C GLY A 11 1.95 -42.16 -35.78
N ALA A 12 1.17 -41.23 -36.36
CA ALA A 12 1.43 -40.66 -37.69
C ALA A 12 1.02 -39.18 -37.80
N ARG A 13 1.63 -38.44 -38.74
CA ARG A 13 1.33 -37.02 -39.06
C ARG A 13 0.97 -36.88 -40.55
N THR A 14 -0.04 -36.06 -40.87
CA THR A 14 -0.10 -35.24 -42.11
C THR A 14 -1.08 -34.08 -41.84
N ASN A 15 -0.69 -32.80 -41.73
CA ASN A 15 -0.13 -31.80 -42.68
C ASN A 15 -1.23 -30.92 -43.36
N PRO A 16 -1.04 -29.60 -43.56
CA PRO A 16 -2.13 -28.64 -43.78
C PRO A 16 -2.40 -28.25 -45.25
N SER A 17 -3.49 -27.53 -45.49
CA SER A 17 -3.81 -26.87 -46.77
C SER A 17 -3.33 -25.39 -46.82
N PRO A 18 -2.66 -24.95 -47.91
CA PRO A 18 -2.23 -23.55 -48.12
C PRO A 18 -2.95 -22.84 -49.30
N ARG A 19 -2.49 -21.62 -49.63
CA ARG A 19 -2.90 -20.64 -50.71
C ARG A 19 -3.86 -19.54 -50.24
N SER A 20 -3.85 -18.30 -50.73
CA SER A 20 -2.85 -17.43 -51.43
C SER A 20 -3.39 -15.98 -51.29
N ALA A 21 -2.68 -14.94 -50.82
CA ALA A 21 -1.47 -14.27 -51.31
C ALA A 21 -1.69 -13.22 -52.43
N ILE A 22 -1.05 -12.05 -52.27
CA ILE A 22 -0.83 -10.93 -53.23
C ILE A 22 -1.96 -9.89 -53.42
N LEU A 23 -1.72 -8.67 -52.93
CA LEU A 23 -1.58 -7.46 -53.77
C LEU A 23 -0.74 -6.38 -53.05
N ILE A 24 -0.24 -5.38 -53.80
CA ILE A 24 0.93 -4.55 -53.44
C ILE A 24 0.66 -3.05 -53.69
N ALA A 25 1.29 -2.18 -52.88
CA ALA A 25 1.37 -0.71 -53.03
C ALA A 25 0.03 0.05 -52.80
N THR A 26 0.02 1.31 -52.36
CA THR A 26 0.94 2.41 -52.68
C THR A 26 1.32 3.32 -51.50
N CYS A 27 2.49 3.97 -51.61
CA CYS A 27 2.89 5.08 -50.77
C CYS A 27 2.49 6.43 -51.40
N ARG A 28 1.95 7.34 -50.59
CA ARG A 28 2.18 8.80 -50.59
C ARG A 28 1.73 9.31 -49.21
N CYS A 29 2.63 9.77 -48.36
CA CYS A 29 3.28 11.08 -48.41
C CYS A 29 2.29 12.23 -48.17
N TRP A 30 2.27 12.74 -46.93
CA TRP A 30 2.06 14.17 -46.71
C TRP A 30 3.01 14.69 -45.61
N GLN A 31 3.36 15.95 -45.71
CA GLN A 31 4.61 16.50 -45.18
C GLN A 31 4.36 17.73 -44.30
N ARG A 32 5.34 18.06 -43.45
CA ARG A 32 5.31 19.27 -42.60
C ARG A 32 5.05 20.53 -43.44
N GLN A 33 4.11 21.37 -43.03
CA GLN A 33 4.16 22.80 -43.32
C GLN A 33 3.91 23.62 -42.05
N THR A 34 4.98 24.26 -41.57
CA THR A 34 4.90 25.51 -40.81
C THR A 34 4.87 26.67 -41.80
N LEU A 35 4.13 27.77 -41.53
CA LEU A 35 4.61 29.16 -41.64
C LEU A 35 3.52 30.24 -41.42
N ARG A 36 3.99 31.42 -40.99
CA ARG A 36 3.48 32.80 -41.21
C ARG A 36 2.14 33.26 -40.59
N LEU A 37 2.30 34.17 -39.63
CA LEU A 37 1.37 35.25 -39.26
C LEU A 37 1.30 36.34 -40.36
N PRO A 38 0.19 37.09 -40.44
CA PRO A 38 0.17 38.51 -40.80
C PRO A 38 0.13 39.44 -39.57
N ARG A 39 0.31 40.76 -39.79
CA ARG A 39 0.28 41.85 -38.79
C ARG A 39 -0.41 43.09 -39.38
N ARG A 40 -0.76 44.07 -38.51
CA ARG A 40 -1.35 45.42 -38.78
C ARG A 40 -2.89 45.39 -38.93
N ALA A 41 -3.65 46.44 -38.59
CA ALA A 41 -3.34 47.80 -38.08
C ALA A 41 -4.36 48.23 -36.95
N ALA A 42 -4.05 49.16 -36.02
CA ALA A 42 -4.37 50.61 -36.01
C ALA A 42 -5.90 50.96 -36.03
N ARG A 43 -6.46 51.94 -35.30
CA ARG A 43 -5.98 53.06 -34.43
C ARG A 43 -7.04 53.38 -33.31
N PRO A 44 -6.87 54.41 -32.43
CA PRO A 44 -7.62 54.54 -31.15
C PRO A 44 -8.58 55.75 -31.04
N LEU A 45 -9.28 55.86 -29.89
CA LEU A 45 -9.81 57.04 -29.14
C LEU A 45 -10.28 56.49 -27.76
N SER A 46 -10.39 57.20 -26.63
CA SER A 46 -9.97 58.54 -26.16
C SER A 46 -9.82 58.52 -24.61
N ALA A 47 -9.29 59.59 -24.00
CA ALA A 47 -9.23 59.78 -22.54
C ALA A 47 -9.91 61.11 -22.15
N PRO A 48 -10.18 61.38 -20.86
CA PRO A 48 -9.40 62.47 -20.23
C PRO A 48 -9.09 62.34 -18.70
N SER A 49 -8.11 63.15 -18.25
CA SER A 49 -7.86 63.83 -16.94
C SER A 49 -8.64 63.48 -15.65
N ALA A 50 -8.14 63.71 -14.42
CA ALA A 50 -6.82 64.03 -13.82
C ALA A 50 -6.98 63.94 -12.27
N THR A 51 -5.95 63.71 -11.44
CA THR A 51 -5.01 64.69 -10.81
C THR A 51 -3.78 63.91 -10.24
N ARG A 52 -2.53 64.40 -10.28
CA ARG A 52 -1.83 65.40 -9.43
C ARG A 52 -2.03 65.19 -7.91
N ALA A 53 -1.01 65.09 -7.05
CA ALA A 53 0.46 65.02 -7.18
C ALA A 53 1.02 64.20 -5.98
N ALA A 54 2.31 63.94 -5.72
CA ALA A 54 3.62 64.37 -6.22
C ALA A 54 4.58 63.12 -6.23
N ALA A 55 5.89 63.05 -6.53
CA ALA A 55 7.08 63.93 -6.56
C ALA A 55 7.60 64.39 -5.16
N ALA A 56 8.88 64.26 -4.77
CA ALA A 56 10.05 63.58 -5.37
C ALA A 56 11.02 63.13 -4.23
N SER A 57 11.88 62.11 -4.38
CA SER A 57 13.20 62.19 -5.04
C SER A 57 13.79 60.75 -5.20
N LEU A 58 14.59 60.33 -6.20
CA LEU A 58 15.75 60.89 -6.93
C LEU A 58 17.03 60.94 -6.06
N ARG A 59 18.18 60.30 -6.37
CA ARG A 59 18.74 59.76 -7.65
C ARG A 59 19.51 58.42 -7.42
N ARG A 60 19.52 57.47 -8.37
CA ARG A 60 20.55 57.14 -9.42
C ARG A 60 21.96 56.84 -8.85
N ARG A 61 22.80 55.93 -9.39
CA ARG A 61 22.97 55.33 -10.75
C ARG A 61 23.12 53.79 -10.65
N CYS A 62 22.65 52.96 -11.59
CA CYS A 62 23.27 52.56 -12.89
C CYS A 62 24.71 52.00 -12.75
N SER A 63 25.11 50.90 -13.41
CA SER A 63 24.43 50.07 -14.45
C SER A 63 24.94 48.62 -14.48
N ALA A 64 24.30 47.78 -15.31
CA ALA A 64 24.60 46.36 -15.50
C ALA A 64 26.00 46.07 -16.03
N ASP A 65 26.48 44.83 -15.84
CA ASP A 65 26.71 43.93 -16.98
C ASP A 65 26.81 42.42 -16.60
N CYS A 66 26.95 41.57 -17.62
CA CYS A 66 27.42 40.17 -17.58
C CYS A 66 26.56 39.12 -16.85
N CYS A 67 25.45 38.75 -17.48
CA CYS A 67 24.92 37.39 -17.36
C CYS A 67 25.83 36.40 -18.13
N ALA A 68 26.87 35.86 -17.49
CA ALA A 68 27.81 34.93 -18.13
C ALA A 68 28.38 33.86 -17.17
N ARG A 69 28.78 32.71 -17.73
CA ARG A 69 29.57 31.63 -17.09
C ARG A 69 28.91 30.89 -15.91
N ARG A 70 27.78 30.21 -16.18
CA ARG A 70 27.59 28.86 -15.61
C ARG A 70 28.59 27.90 -16.27
N ALA A 71 29.72 27.62 -15.62
CA ALA A 71 30.67 26.58 -16.01
C ALA A 71 31.47 26.08 -14.79
N SER A 72 32.14 24.93 -14.93
CA SER A 72 33.17 24.39 -14.02
C SER A 72 32.85 24.34 -12.52
N SER A 73 32.03 23.38 -12.09
CA SER A 73 32.03 22.87 -10.70
C SER A 73 31.91 21.34 -10.59
N TRP A 74 32.34 20.62 -11.63
CA TRP A 74 32.41 19.15 -11.70
C TRP A 74 33.85 18.60 -11.68
N ALA A 75 34.85 19.43 -11.37
CA ALA A 75 36.27 19.09 -11.40
C ALA A 75 36.98 19.13 -10.02
N ALA A 76 36.21 19.09 -8.92
CA ALA A 76 36.72 19.21 -7.55
C ALA A 76 36.53 17.94 -6.69
N TRP A 77 36.17 16.80 -7.31
CA TRP A 77 35.91 15.53 -6.61
C TRP A 77 37.11 14.56 -6.62
N ALA A 78 38.31 15.05 -6.96
CA ALA A 78 39.50 14.25 -7.27
C ALA A 78 40.74 14.55 -6.40
N ARG A 79 40.64 15.43 -5.39
CA ARG A 79 41.71 15.67 -4.41
C ARG A 79 41.12 15.74 -3.00
N GLY A 80 41.47 14.75 -2.17
CA GLY A 80 41.04 14.66 -0.77
C GLY A 80 41.81 15.59 0.16
N ARG A 81 41.51 15.46 1.47
CA ARG A 81 41.88 16.35 2.59
C ARG A 81 41.06 17.64 2.63
N TRP A 82 40.16 17.73 3.61
CA TRP A 82 39.81 18.99 4.27
C TRP A 82 39.77 18.75 5.78
N THR A 83 40.57 19.52 6.51
CA THR A 83 40.71 19.48 7.97
C THR A 83 39.75 20.47 8.61
N CYS A 84 39.29 20.17 9.84
CA CYS A 84 38.44 21.09 10.59
C CYS A 84 39.25 22.25 11.20
N PRO A 85 38.85 23.52 11.01
CA PRO A 85 39.28 24.62 11.86
C PRO A 85 38.77 24.43 13.30
N ARG A 86 39.52 24.91 14.29
CA ARG A 86 39.16 24.82 15.72
C ARG A 86 38.92 26.20 16.34
N SER A 87 37.85 26.29 17.14
CA SER A 87 37.73 27.14 18.34
C SER A 87 37.70 28.67 18.13
N PRO A 88 37.44 29.49 19.18
CA PRO A 88 36.86 29.18 20.50
C PRO A 88 35.62 30.06 20.83
N LEU A 89 34.92 29.76 21.94
CA LEU A 89 34.55 30.71 23.01
C LEU A 89 33.73 30.00 24.12
N ARG A 90 33.78 30.54 25.36
CA ARG A 90 33.08 30.04 26.56
C ARG A 90 32.49 31.21 27.37
N PRO A 91 31.30 31.04 27.96
CA PRO A 91 30.93 31.66 29.24
C PRO A 91 31.05 30.66 30.43
N PRO A 92 30.96 31.10 31.69
CA PRO A 92 31.51 30.35 32.84
C PRO A 92 30.50 29.59 33.73
N ARG A 93 31.04 28.77 34.65
CA ARG A 93 30.32 28.14 35.77
C ARG A 93 30.17 29.11 36.95
N GLN A 94 29.07 29.00 37.71
CA GLN A 94 29.00 29.42 39.13
C GLN A 94 28.82 28.20 40.07
N ARG A 95 28.89 28.43 41.39
CA ARG A 95 29.14 27.42 42.44
C ARG A 95 27.89 26.95 43.20
N ARG A 96 28.09 25.91 44.04
CA ARG A 96 27.10 25.21 44.87
C ARG A 96 26.91 25.88 46.25
N THR A 97 25.67 25.82 46.76
CA THR A 97 25.26 25.67 48.18
C THR A 97 23.96 24.83 48.15
N SER A 98 23.70 23.75 48.91
CA SER A 98 23.60 23.53 50.38
C SER A 98 22.50 24.39 51.05
N SER A 99 21.49 23.87 51.77
CA SER A 99 21.27 22.49 52.29
C SER A 99 19.84 22.23 52.83
N ARG A 100 19.59 20.97 53.26
CA ARG A 100 18.51 20.36 54.10
C ARG A 100 17.39 19.64 53.31
N ARG A 101 16.95 18.38 53.55
CA ARG A 101 16.65 17.52 54.74
C ARG A 101 15.50 18.04 55.63
N CYS A 102 14.56 17.24 56.17
CA CYS A 102 14.08 15.86 55.91
C CYS A 102 12.81 15.54 56.77
N SER A 103 11.74 14.99 56.19
CA SER A 103 10.65 14.21 56.84
C SER A 103 9.78 13.59 55.70
N ALA A 104 9.44 12.29 55.64
CA ALA A 104 8.71 11.39 56.56
C ALA A 104 7.20 11.68 56.56
N TRP A 105 6.26 10.73 56.41
CA TRP A 105 6.23 9.26 56.16
C TRP A 105 5.07 8.98 55.15
N SER A 106 4.71 7.78 54.68
CA SER A 106 5.06 6.38 55.04
C SER A 106 5.32 5.53 53.78
N SER A 107 5.62 4.25 53.96
CA SER A 107 5.89 3.28 52.89
C SER A 107 5.08 2.01 53.07
N ASP A 108 4.59 1.44 51.96
CA ASP A 108 4.14 0.05 51.92
C ASP A 108 4.59 -0.66 50.62
N HIS A 109 4.66 -1.98 50.69
CA HIS A 109 5.48 -2.83 49.80
C HIS A 109 4.90 -2.92 48.36
N ALA A 110 5.65 -2.88 47.25
CA ALA A 110 7.03 -3.31 46.92
C ALA A 110 7.20 -4.79 46.50
N CYS A 111 6.53 -5.24 45.43
CA CYS A 111 7.02 -6.37 44.60
C CYS A 111 6.58 -6.27 43.13
N ALA A 112 7.52 -5.97 42.20
CA ALA A 112 7.44 -6.18 40.73
C ALA A 112 8.62 -5.54 39.94
N ARG A 113 9.88 -5.62 40.41
CA ARG A 113 11.04 -4.99 39.72
C ARG A 113 11.80 -5.95 38.78
N SER A 114 11.15 -6.46 37.74
CA SER A 114 11.75 -7.45 36.81
C SER A 114 11.26 -7.35 35.36
N SER A 115 11.43 -6.18 34.72
CA SER A 115 11.32 -6.01 33.24
C SER A 115 11.69 -4.62 32.73
N ALA A 116 11.81 -3.62 33.61
CA ALA A 116 12.04 -2.21 33.27
C ALA A 116 13.49 -1.89 32.80
N ARG A 117 14.02 -2.63 31.83
CA ARG A 117 15.28 -2.29 31.13
C ARG A 117 15.41 -2.97 29.76
N LEU A 118 14.75 -2.41 28.73
CA LEU A 118 15.08 -2.60 27.30
C LEU A 118 14.28 -1.72 26.32
N ARG A 119 13.31 -0.91 26.80
CA ARG A 119 12.61 0.08 25.95
C ARG A 119 13.52 1.27 25.63
N GLY A 120 14.42 1.10 24.67
CA GLY A 120 15.17 2.19 24.06
C GLY A 120 14.20 3.18 23.39
N GLY A 121 14.31 4.45 23.75
CA GLY A 121 13.40 5.52 23.31
C GLY A 121 13.59 5.93 21.85
N GLY A 122 13.09 5.11 20.92
CA GLY A 122 12.82 5.56 19.56
C GLY A 122 11.48 6.31 19.51
N CYS A 123 11.49 7.58 19.14
CA CYS A 123 10.25 8.32 18.86
C CYS A 123 9.59 7.71 17.61
N SER A 124 8.65 6.78 17.81
CA SER A 124 7.89 6.17 16.74
C SER A 124 7.01 7.23 16.09
N LEU A 125 7.38 7.67 14.88
CA LEU A 125 6.48 8.49 14.07
C LEU A 125 5.12 7.78 14.01
N ALA A 126 4.05 8.53 14.31
CA ALA A 126 2.72 7.95 14.42
C ALA A 126 2.38 7.09 13.18
N ARG A 127 1.78 5.92 13.46
CA ARG A 127 1.42 4.90 12.47
C ARG A 127 -0.10 4.77 12.48
N VAL A 128 -0.72 4.69 11.30
CA VAL A 128 -2.18 4.71 11.17
C VAL A 128 -2.74 3.32 11.54
N GLN A 129 -3.10 3.14 12.81
CA GLN A 129 -3.59 1.85 13.33
C GLN A 129 -4.77 1.30 12.51
N GLN A 130 -5.63 2.18 11.97
CA GLN A 130 -6.76 1.81 11.11
C GLN A 130 -6.31 1.13 9.81
N LEU A 131 -5.21 1.56 9.20
CA LEU A 131 -4.67 0.97 7.97
C LEU A 131 -4.04 -0.39 8.25
N ASP A 132 -3.30 -0.53 9.35
CA ASP A 132 -2.79 -1.84 9.74
C ASP A 132 -3.94 -2.79 10.13
N LEU A 133 -4.97 -2.34 10.83
CA LEU A 133 -6.17 -3.14 11.14
C LEU A 133 -6.82 -3.71 9.87
N LEU A 134 -7.06 -2.87 8.86
CA LEU A 134 -7.61 -3.33 7.56
C LEU A 134 -6.68 -4.34 6.86
N ARG A 135 -5.35 -4.17 6.95
CA ARG A 135 -4.37 -5.14 6.43
C ARG A 135 -4.39 -6.46 7.22
N GLY A 136 -4.68 -6.43 8.52
CA GLY A 136 -4.87 -7.62 9.35
C GLY A 136 -6.10 -8.44 8.94
N VAL A 137 -7.23 -7.76 8.68
CA VAL A 137 -8.44 -8.39 8.14
C VAL A 137 -8.16 -9.00 6.76
N ALA A 138 -7.43 -8.30 5.89
CA ALA A 138 -7.04 -8.81 4.58
C ALA A 138 -6.17 -10.09 4.68
N VAL A 139 -5.20 -10.16 5.61
CA VAL A 139 -4.42 -11.41 5.83
C VAL A 139 -5.33 -12.58 6.22
N ILE A 140 -6.26 -12.37 7.16
CA ILE A 140 -7.17 -13.44 7.63
C ILE A 140 -8.04 -13.96 6.46
N LEU A 141 -8.52 -13.07 5.59
CA LEU A 141 -9.21 -13.45 4.36
C LEU A 141 -8.32 -14.23 3.38
N VAL A 142 -7.06 -13.81 3.16
CA VAL A 142 -6.08 -14.57 2.33
C VAL A 142 -5.79 -15.95 2.90
N LEU A 143 -5.66 -16.09 4.23
CA LEU A 143 -5.38 -17.39 4.84
C LEU A 143 -6.52 -18.37 4.55
N GLY A 144 -7.77 -17.97 4.78
CA GLY A 144 -8.93 -18.81 4.48
C GLY A 144 -9.13 -19.11 2.98
N ARG A 145 -8.66 -18.23 2.08
CA ARG A 145 -8.67 -18.51 0.63
C ARG A 145 -7.79 -19.68 0.22
N HIS A 146 -6.73 -19.96 0.97
CA HIS A 146 -5.75 -21.01 0.65
C HIS A 146 -5.73 -22.14 1.69
N MET A 147 -6.78 -22.19 2.51
CA MET A 147 -6.98 -23.26 3.49
C MET A 147 -7.62 -24.48 2.83
N GLN A 148 -7.31 -25.67 3.36
CA GLN A 148 -7.97 -26.90 2.95
C GLN A 148 -9.46 -26.86 3.34
N LEU A 149 -10.36 -27.33 2.45
CA LEU A 149 -11.77 -27.49 2.79
C LEU A 149 -11.99 -28.75 3.65
N PRO A 150 -12.93 -28.73 4.61
CA PRO A 150 -13.24 -29.88 5.45
C PRO A 150 -13.87 -31.02 4.64
N ALA A 151 -13.67 -32.26 5.10
CA ALA A 151 -14.25 -33.45 4.47
C ALA A 151 -15.80 -33.47 4.57
N PRO A 152 -16.50 -34.23 3.71
CA PRO A 152 -17.96 -34.19 3.60
C PRO A 152 -18.72 -34.59 4.88
N ASP A 153 -18.09 -35.39 5.73
CA ASP A 153 -18.59 -35.91 7.02
C ASP A 153 -18.36 -34.94 8.20
N ALA A 154 -17.49 -33.93 8.05
CA ALA A 154 -17.30 -32.90 9.07
C ALA A 154 -18.59 -32.10 9.33
N ALA A 155 -18.76 -31.55 10.54
CA ALA A 155 -20.00 -30.90 10.98
C ALA A 155 -20.49 -29.81 10.00
N ALA A 156 -21.77 -29.84 9.62
CA ALA A 156 -22.32 -29.02 8.54
C ALA A 156 -22.10 -27.50 8.73
N ALA A 157 -22.20 -26.99 9.96
CA ALA A 157 -21.90 -25.58 10.28
C ALA A 157 -20.43 -25.21 10.00
N VAL A 158 -19.49 -26.11 10.31
CA VAL A 158 -18.06 -25.94 10.01
C VAL A 158 -17.83 -25.97 8.50
N ARG A 159 -18.45 -26.91 7.77
CA ARG A 159 -18.39 -26.94 6.30
C ARG A 159 -18.91 -25.65 5.67
N ALA A 160 -20.02 -25.11 6.17
CA ALA A 160 -20.61 -23.87 5.68
C ALA A 160 -19.68 -22.65 5.88
N VAL A 161 -19.19 -22.45 7.11
CA VAL A 161 -18.25 -21.36 7.43
C VAL A 161 -16.96 -21.48 6.61
N ALA A 162 -16.40 -22.69 6.50
CA ALA A 162 -15.20 -22.95 5.72
C ALA A 162 -15.40 -22.64 4.22
N THR A 163 -16.52 -23.09 3.65
CA THR A 163 -16.86 -22.87 2.24
C THR A 163 -16.99 -21.38 1.94
N VAL A 164 -17.72 -20.63 2.77
CA VAL A 164 -17.89 -19.18 2.58
C VAL A 164 -16.54 -18.46 2.68
N TRP A 165 -15.72 -18.73 3.69
CA TRP A 165 -14.43 -18.06 3.89
C TRP A 165 -13.44 -18.38 2.74
N HIS A 166 -13.40 -19.62 2.26
CA HIS A 166 -12.62 -20.01 1.08
C HIS A 166 -13.16 -19.37 -0.22
N GLN A 167 -14.47 -19.25 -0.37
CA GLN A 167 -15.10 -18.63 -1.54
C GLN A 167 -14.85 -17.11 -1.60
N VAL A 168 -14.91 -16.40 -0.48
CA VAL A 168 -14.75 -14.92 -0.47
C VAL A 168 -13.32 -14.45 -0.21
N GLY A 169 -12.44 -15.27 0.38
CA GLY A 169 -11.14 -14.80 0.89
C GLY A 169 -10.20 -14.14 -0.14
N TRP A 170 -10.41 -14.35 -1.45
CA TRP A 170 -9.63 -13.71 -2.51
C TRP A 170 -9.85 -12.19 -2.60
N ILE A 171 -10.99 -11.66 -2.13
CA ILE A 171 -11.29 -10.21 -2.16
C ILE A 171 -10.33 -9.37 -1.31
N ALA A 172 -9.55 -10.03 -0.45
CA ALA A 172 -8.47 -9.40 0.29
C ALA A 172 -7.44 -8.70 -0.61
N ILE A 173 -7.25 -9.18 -1.84
CA ILE A 173 -6.29 -8.60 -2.78
C ILE A 173 -6.78 -7.23 -3.26
N ASP A 174 -8.07 -7.08 -3.53
CA ASP A 174 -8.72 -5.81 -3.89
C ASP A 174 -8.58 -4.79 -2.74
N LEU A 175 -8.83 -5.22 -1.49
CA LEU A 175 -8.57 -4.40 -0.30
C LEU A 175 -7.09 -4.00 -0.18
N PHE A 176 -6.15 -4.94 -0.39
CA PHE A 176 -4.72 -4.63 -0.41
C PHE A 176 -4.37 -3.62 -1.52
N PHE A 177 -4.88 -3.77 -2.74
CA PHE A 177 -4.64 -2.85 -3.87
C PHE A 177 -5.13 -1.43 -3.57
N VAL A 178 -6.35 -1.28 -3.06
CA VAL A 178 -6.92 0.03 -2.68
C VAL A 178 -6.12 0.68 -1.53
N LEU A 179 -5.75 -0.10 -0.50
CA LEU A 179 -4.86 0.36 0.58
C LEU A 179 -3.49 0.79 0.07
N SER A 180 -2.93 0.03 -0.88
CA SER A 180 -1.60 0.26 -1.43
C SER A 180 -1.57 1.54 -2.27
N GLY A 181 -2.56 1.74 -3.13
CA GLY A 181 -2.75 2.98 -3.91
C GLY A 181 -2.86 4.22 -3.02
N PHE A 182 -3.62 4.13 -1.93
CA PHE A 182 -3.75 5.22 -0.96
C PHE A 182 -2.42 5.54 -0.25
N LEU A 183 -1.77 4.51 0.31
CA LEU A 183 -0.50 4.64 1.02
C LEU A 183 0.62 5.18 0.14
N ILE A 184 0.75 4.64 -1.08
CA ILE A 184 1.87 4.93 -1.97
C ILE A 184 1.77 6.35 -2.55
N SER A 185 0.57 6.78 -2.93
CA SER A 185 0.32 8.12 -3.44
C SER A 185 0.39 9.18 -2.34
N GLY A 186 -0.12 8.89 -1.13
CA GLY A 186 -0.05 9.80 0.02
C GLY A 186 1.39 10.21 0.40
N LEU A 187 2.34 9.28 0.30
CA LEU A 187 3.77 9.57 0.51
C LEU A 187 4.34 10.54 -0.54
N LEU A 188 3.93 10.40 -1.80
CA LEU A 188 4.33 11.28 -2.91
C LEU A 188 3.65 12.65 -2.81
N PHE A 189 2.35 12.70 -2.49
CA PHE A 189 1.62 13.95 -2.26
C PHE A 189 2.20 14.73 -1.06
N THR A 190 2.57 14.04 0.02
CA THR A 190 3.25 14.66 1.17
C THR A 190 4.66 15.15 0.83
N GLU A 191 5.43 14.46 -0.03
CA GLU A 191 6.70 15.03 -0.52
C GLU A 191 6.47 16.25 -1.41
N TYR A 192 5.46 16.23 -2.29
CA TYR A 192 5.13 17.37 -3.14
C TYR A 192 4.66 18.59 -2.34
N GLN A 193 3.70 18.43 -1.42
CA GLN A 193 3.18 19.53 -0.60
C GLN A 193 4.25 20.17 0.31
N LYS A 194 5.32 19.43 0.66
CA LYS A 194 6.43 19.92 1.48
C LYS A 194 7.60 20.53 0.69
N TYR A 195 7.78 20.16 -0.58
CA TYR A 195 8.99 20.53 -1.36
C TYR A 195 8.72 21.01 -2.79
N HIS A 196 7.47 21.01 -3.26
CA HIS A 196 7.03 21.26 -4.64
C HIS A 196 7.79 20.47 -5.73
N ALA A 197 8.44 19.36 -5.34
CA ALA A 197 9.28 18.53 -6.22
C ALA A 197 9.33 17.08 -5.72
N LEU A 198 9.09 16.13 -6.63
CA LEU A 198 9.12 14.69 -6.36
C LEU A 198 10.51 14.10 -6.59
N ARG A 199 11.03 13.32 -5.65
CA ARG A 199 12.28 12.53 -5.83
C ARG A 199 11.96 11.08 -6.15
N VAL A 200 11.29 10.87 -7.28
CA VAL A 200 10.74 9.58 -7.75
C VAL A 200 11.73 8.41 -7.62
N GLY A 201 13.00 8.58 -8.00
CA GLY A 201 14.01 7.52 -7.82
C GLY A 201 14.28 7.14 -6.36
N ARG A 202 14.31 8.11 -5.43
CA ARG A 202 14.42 7.84 -3.98
C ARG A 202 13.18 7.11 -3.46
N PHE A 203 12.01 7.46 -3.97
CA PHE A 203 10.75 6.81 -3.66
C PHE A 203 10.75 5.33 -4.10
N LEU A 204 11.11 5.05 -5.37
CA LEU A 204 11.19 3.68 -5.89
C LEU A 204 12.20 2.84 -5.11
N ILE A 205 13.41 3.37 -4.84
CA ILE A 205 14.42 2.68 -4.02
C ILE A 205 13.86 2.36 -2.61
N ARG A 206 13.19 3.30 -1.94
CA ARG A 206 12.59 3.05 -0.61
C ARG A 206 11.40 2.09 -0.62
N ARG A 207 10.71 1.91 -1.75
CA ARG A 207 9.69 0.86 -1.95
C ARG A 207 10.34 -0.50 -2.22
N GLY A 208 11.35 -0.56 -3.08
CA GLY A 208 12.16 -1.76 -3.35
C GLY A 208 12.70 -2.37 -2.06
N PHE A 209 13.32 -1.57 -1.18
CA PHE A 209 13.78 -2.03 0.15
C PHE A 209 12.69 -2.61 1.08
N LYS A 210 11.39 -2.38 0.81
CA LYS A 210 10.25 -2.95 1.56
C LYS A 210 9.65 -4.20 0.91
N ILE A 211 9.87 -4.41 -0.40
CA ILE A 211 9.38 -5.58 -1.15
C ILE A 211 10.51 -6.58 -1.41
N TYR A 212 11.49 -6.15 -2.20
CA TYR A 212 12.46 -7.02 -2.86
C TYR A 212 13.22 -7.96 -1.91
N PRO A 213 13.71 -7.53 -0.73
CA PRO A 213 14.50 -8.41 0.14
C PRO A 213 13.72 -9.63 0.63
N ALA A 214 12.47 -9.46 1.07
CA ALA A 214 11.65 -10.58 1.51
C ALA A 214 11.27 -11.48 0.33
N PHE A 215 10.83 -10.87 -0.80
CA PHE A 215 10.45 -11.59 -2.01
C PHE A 215 11.58 -12.47 -2.56
N TYR A 216 12.78 -11.91 -2.73
CA TYR A 216 13.93 -12.67 -3.25
C TYR A 216 14.44 -13.73 -2.26
N VAL A 217 14.31 -13.54 -0.94
CA VAL A 217 14.61 -14.61 0.03
C VAL A 217 13.60 -15.75 -0.05
N MET A 218 12.30 -15.47 -0.23
CA MET A 218 11.30 -16.52 -0.48
C MET A 218 11.56 -17.25 -1.80
N LEU A 219 11.90 -16.52 -2.87
CA LEU A 219 12.21 -17.12 -4.17
C LEU A 219 13.50 -17.97 -4.11
N ALA A 220 14.55 -17.51 -3.42
CA ALA A 220 15.78 -18.28 -3.20
C ALA A 220 15.52 -19.53 -2.35
N ALA A 221 14.74 -19.42 -1.26
CA ALA A 221 14.32 -20.57 -0.47
C ALA A 221 13.48 -21.57 -1.30
N THR A 222 12.72 -21.09 -2.28
CA THR A 222 12.00 -21.95 -3.23
C THR A 222 12.95 -22.71 -4.14
N VAL A 223 13.96 -22.05 -4.72
CA VAL A 223 14.98 -22.72 -5.55
C VAL A 223 15.73 -23.79 -4.76
N VAL A 224 16.20 -23.46 -3.56
CA VAL A 224 16.92 -24.40 -2.68
C VAL A 224 16.01 -25.55 -2.23
N GLY A 225 14.77 -25.24 -1.81
CA GLY A 225 13.80 -26.23 -1.37
C GLY A 225 13.40 -27.22 -2.47
N THR A 226 13.21 -26.76 -3.71
CA THR A 226 12.97 -27.64 -4.86
C THR A 226 14.20 -28.48 -5.19
N ALA A 227 15.38 -27.86 -5.31
CA ALA A 227 16.63 -28.56 -5.65
C ALA A 227 17.06 -29.63 -4.63
N TYR A 228 16.66 -29.49 -3.36
CA TYR A 228 16.94 -30.47 -2.31
C TYR A 228 16.01 -31.70 -2.36
N HIS A 229 14.73 -31.51 -2.69
CA HIS A 229 13.73 -32.59 -2.67
C HIS A 229 13.54 -33.31 -4.01
N SER A 230 13.96 -32.71 -5.13
CA SER A 230 13.82 -33.29 -6.46
C SER A 230 14.81 -32.70 -7.46
N HIS A 231 15.05 -33.42 -8.57
CA HIS A 231 15.62 -32.80 -9.76
C HIS A 231 14.72 -31.65 -10.21
N LEU A 232 15.33 -30.52 -10.63
CA LEU A 232 14.61 -29.33 -11.04
C LEU A 232 13.68 -29.64 -12.23
N PRO A 233 12.35 -29.45 -12.12
CA PRO A 233 11.42 -29.77 -13.20
C PRO A 233 11.67 -28.95 -14.47
N ASP A 234 11.29 -29.48 -15.64
CA ASP A 234 11.48 -28.81 -16.91
C ASP A 234 10.86 -27.39 -16.93
N GLY A 235 11.69 -26.44 -17.33
CA GLY A 235 11.36 -25.02 -17.35
C GLY A 235 11.23 -24.35 -15.96
N PHE A 236 11.52 -25.02 -14.84
CA PHE A 236 11.43 -24.43 -13.50
C PHE A 236 12.24 -23.13 -13.37
N LEU A 237 13.49 -23.14 -13.86
CA LEU A 237 14.35 -21.94 -13.85
C LEU A 237 13.76 -20.78 -14.67
N LEU A 238 13.01 -21.05 -15.75
CA LEU A 238 12.32 -20.02 -16.52
C LEU A 238 11.12 -19.42 -15.76
N ARG A 239 10.44 -20.21 -14.94
CA ARG A 239 9.36 -19.74 -14.04
C ARG A 239 9.93 -18.92 -12.88
N VAL A 240 11.06 -19.34 -12.31
CA VAL A 240 11.80 -18.58 -11.29
C VAL A 240 12.28 -17.24 -11.86
N LEU A 241 12.87 -17.24 -13.06
CA LEU A 241 13.27 -16.01 -13.75
C LEU A 241 12.06 -15.11 -14.02
N THR A 242 10.96 -15.68 -14.51
CA THR A 242 9.69 -14.99 -14.74
C THR A 242 9.20 -14.24 -13.50
N GLU A 243 9.23 -14.88 -12.32
CA GLU A 243 8.89 -14.20 -11.06
C GLU A 243 9.93 -13.17 -10.61
N ALA A 244 11.22 -13.46 -10.81
CA ALA A 244 12.29 -12.51 -10.48
C ALA A 244 12.22 -11.20 -11.28
N VAL A 245 11.59 -11.21 -12.48
CA VAL A 245 11.35 -10.01 -13.30
C VAL A 245 9.88 -9.55 -13.32
N TYR A 246 9.05 -10.05 -12.39
CA TYR A 246 7.63 -9.67 -12.23
C TYR A 246 6.70 -9.96 -13.43
N LEU A 247 7.05 -10.92 -14.31
CA LEU A 247 6.28 -11.27 -15.51
C LEU A 247 5.27 -12.43 -15.33
N GLN A 248 5.09 -12.95 -14.11
CA GLN A 248 4.21 -14.09 -13.79
C GLN A 248 2.70 -13.86 -14.04
N ASN A 249 2.31 -12.63 -14.38
CA ASN A 249 0.94 -12.29 -14.80
C ASN A 249 0.67 -12.58 -16.28
N TYR A 250 1.72 -12.91 -17.04
CA TYR A 250 1.68 -13.17 -18.48
C TYR A 250 2.40 -14.47 -18.88
N LEU A 251 3.39 -14.87 -18.10
CA LEU A 251 4.17 -16.11 -18.25
C LEU A 251 3.95 -17.04 -17.03
N PRO A 252 4.28 -18.35 -17.11
CA PRO A 252 3.92 -19.29 -16.04
C PRO A 252 4.63 -19.03 -14.69
N PRO A 253 3.91 -18.78 -13.58
CA PRO A 253 4.49 -18.71 -12.23
C PRO A 253 5.08 -20.04 -11.73
N VAL A 254 5.89 -19.93 -10.67
CA VAL A 254 6.17 -20.98 -9.67
C VAL A 254 5.05 -20.98 -8.62
N TRP A 255 4.71 -19.82 -8.06
CA TRP A 255 3.73 -19.64 -7.00
C TRP A 255 2.48 -18.88 -7.48
N GLY A 256 1.29 -19.30 -7.01
CA GLY A 256 0.04 -18.64 -7.37
C GLY A 256 -0.02 -17.17 -6.94
N PRO A 257 -0.06 -16.84 -5.64
CA PRO A 257 -0.38 -15.49 -5.16
C PRO A 257 0.63 -14.38 -5.48
N THR A 258 1.86 -14.69 -5.93
CA THR A 258 2.84 -13.67 -6.30
C THR A 258 2.41 -12.83 -7.51
N TRP A 259 1.34 -13.23 -8.22
CA TRP A 259 0.69 -12.42 -9.26
C TRP A 259 0.34 -11.00 -8.81
N SER A 260 -0.14 -10.85 -7.57
CA SER A 260 -0.57 -9.56 -7.02
C SER A 260 0.60 -8.59 -6.87
N LEU A 261 1.78 -9.11 -6.55
CA LEU A 261 3.00 -8.32 -6.37
C LEU A 261 3.52 -7.75 -7.69
N ALA A 262 3.33 -8.49 -8.79
CA ALA A 262 3.59 -7.97 -10.14
C ALA A 262 2.57 -6.89 -10.54
N VAL A 263 1.30 -6.95 -10.11
CA VAL A 263 0.36 -5.82 -10.32
C VAL A 263 0.83 -4.58 -9.58
N GLU A 264 1.27 -4.72 -8.32
CA GLU A 264 1.84 -3.61 -7.56
C GLU A 264 3.06 -2.98 -8.24
N GLU A 265 4.07 -3.77 -8.60
CA GLU A 265 5.33 -3.23 -9.14
C GLU A 265 5.15 -2.55 -10.51
N HIS A 266 4.39 -3.18 -11.42
CA HIS A 266 4.00 -2.54 -12.68
C HIS A 266 3.25 -1.22 -12.44
N PHE A 267 2.34 -1.17 -11.46
CA PHE A 267 1.63 0.05 -11.11
C PHE A 267 2.57 1.13 -10.55
N TYR A 268 3.55 0.79 -9.71
CA TYR A 268 4.50 1.78 -9.16
C TYR A 268 5.37 2.44 -10.22
N LEU A 269 5.83 1.68 -11.22
CA LEU A 269 6.60 2.21 -12.33
C LEU A 269 5.75 3.15 -13.21
N LEU A 270 4.49 2.78 -13.47
CA LEU A 270 3.54 3.64 -14.19
C LEU A 270 3.20 4.92 -13.39
N LEU A 271 2.92 4.80 -12.09
CA LEU A 271 2.62 5.91 -11.19
C LEU A 271 3.80 6.89 -11.09
N ALA A 272 5.02 6.36 -10.97
CA ALA A 272 6.27 7.12 -10.93
C ALA A 272 6.44 8.01 -12.17
N VAL A 273 6.16 7.48 -13.36
CA VAL A 273 6.20 8.25 -14.62
C VAL A 273 5.02 9.22 -14.71
N ALA A 274 3.80 8.78 -14.41
CA ALA A 274 2.60 9.61 -14.48
C ALA A 274 2.69 10.85 -13.60
N PHE A 275 3.08 10.71 -12.33
CA PHE A 275 3.22 11.83 -11.39
C PHE A 275 4.34 12.79 -11.82
N LEU A 276 5.43 12.27 -12.42
CA LEU A 276 6.51 13.11 -12.95
C LEU A 276 6.07 13.93 -14.18
N VAL A 277 5.17 13.40 -15.01
CA VAL A 277 4.55 14.14 -16.13
C VAL A 277 3.54 15.16 -15.60
N MET A 278 2.69 14.79 -14.65
CA MET A 278 1.71 15.68 -14.00
C MET A 278 2.38 16.90 -13.38
N VAL A 279 3.41 16.71 -12.54
CA VAL A 279 4.16 17.80 -11.90
C VAL A 279 4.90 18.71 -12.90
N ARG A 280 5.19 18.24 -14.11
CA ARG A 280 5.83 19.03 -15.17
C ARG A 280 4.86 19.77 -16.11
N ARG A 281 3.59 19.35 -16.17
CA ARG A 281 2.58 19.91 -17.11
C ARG A 281 1.38 20.58 -16.42
N GLY A 282 1.13 20.28 -15.15
CA GLY A 282 0.00 20.81 -14.39
C GLY A 282 0.26 22.18 -13.75
N SER A 283 -0.74 22.69 -13.02
CA SER A 283 -0.62 23.93 -12.24
C SER A 283 0.41 23.78 -11.11
N ARG A 284 0.99 24.91 -10.66
CA ARG A 284 1.84 24.96 -9.45
C ARG A 284 1.06 24.68 -8.16
N GLU A 285 -0.24 24.98 -8.15
CA GLU A 285 -1.12 24.81 -6.98
C GLU A 285 -1.62 23.37 -6.87
N ASP A 286 -2.09 22.82 -8.00
CA ASP A 286 -2.59 21.46 -8.12
C ASP A 286 -2.21 20.88 -9.50
N PRO A 287 -1.06 20.21 -9.60
CA PRO A 287 -0.69 19.50 -10.82
C PRO A 287 -1.44 18.16 -10.97
N PHE A 288 -2.02 17.65 -9.89
CA PHE A 288 -2.64 16.33 -9.83
C PHE A 288 -4.13 16.34 -10.16
N ARG A 289 -4.77 17.51 -10.39
CA ARG A 289 -6.16 17.61 -10.89
C ARG A 289 -6.44 16.72 -12.10
N SER A 290 -5.43 16.51 -12.97
CA SER A 290 -5.51 15.63 -14.14
C SER A 290 -5.69 14.14 -13.80
N LEU A 291 -5.31 13.72 -12.59
CA LEU A 291 -5.42 12.34 -12.08
C LEU A 291 -6.84 11.80 -12.10
N VAL A 292 -7.86 12.65 -11.88
CA VAL A 292 -9.27 12.23 -11.89
C VAL A 292 -9.64 11.63 -13.25
N TYR A 293 -9.21 12.28 -14.34
CA TYR A 293 -9.42 11.78 -15.70
C TYR A 293 -8.57 10.55 -15.99
N VAL A 294 -7.31 10.51 -15.54
CA VAL A 294 -6.43 9.33 -15.73
C VAL A 294 -6.98 8.09 -15.02
N VAL A 295 -7.45 8.21 -13.77
CA VAL A 295 -8.10 7.12 -13.04
C VAL A 295 -9.39 6.69 -13.73
N GLY A 296 -10.20 7.64 -14.21
CA GLY A 296 -11.39 7.34 -15.02
C GLY A 296 -11.08 6.56 -16.30
N CYS A 297 -10.07 6.98 -17.07
CA CYS A 297 -9.62 6.27 -18.27
C CYS A 297 -9.08 4.86 -17.95
N VAL A 298 -8.33 4.70 -16.86
CA VAL A 298 -7.83 3.38 -16.41
C VAL A 298 -8.98 2.47 -15.99
N ALA A 299 -9.97 2.97 -15.24
CA ALA A 299 -11.15 2.20 -14.84
C ALA A 299 -12.01 1.77 -16.02
N VAL A 300 -12.28 2.68 -16.98
CA VAL A 300 -13.01 2.34 -18.22
C VAL A 300 -12.23 1.32 -19.03
N LEU A 301 -10.93 1.50 -19.25
CA LEU A 301 -10.11 0.55 -20.02
C LEU A 301 -10.05 -0.83 -19.36
N ALA A 302 -9.81 -0.90 -18.04
CA ALA A 302 -9.75 -2.16 -17.31
C ALA A 302 -11.10 -2.89 -17.31
N LEU A 303 -12.22 -2.17 -17.23
CA LEU A 303 -13.57 -2.75 -17.34
C LEU A 303 -13.87 -3.22 -18.78
N SER A 304 -13.55 -2.42 -19.80
CA SER A 304 -13.71 -2.82 -21.21
C SER A 304 -12.90 -4.08 -21.55
N LEU A 305 -11.66 -4.19 -21.06
CA LEU A 305 -10.82 -5.37 -21.27
C LEU A 305 -11.32 -6.59 -20.48
N ARG A 306 -11.89 -6.41 -19.28
CA ARG A 306 -12.59 -7.49 -18.55
C ARG A 306 -13.84 -7.96 -19.30
N ILE A 307 -14.68 -7.05 -19.78
CA ILE A 307 -15.87 -7.40 -20.58
C ILE A 307 -15.46 -8.14 -21.86
N TYR A 308 -14.48 -7.63 -22.60
CA TYR A 308 -13.93 -8.28 -23.78
C TYR A 308 -13.44 -9.71 -23.49
N THR A 309 -12.58 -9.89 -22.48
CA THR A 309 -12.04 -11.21 -22.13
C THR A 309 -13.12 -12.19 -21.65
N ALA A 310 -14.14 -11.74 -20.92
CA ALA A 310 -15.24 -12.57 -20.41
C ALA A 310 -16.30 -12.94 -21.49
N VAL A 311 -16.41 -12.14 -22.56
CA VAL A 311 -17.28 -12.43 -23.72
C VAL A 311 -16.55 -13.31 -24.74
N SER A 312 -15.32 -12.95 -25.11
CA SER A 312 -14.55 -13.65 -26.16
C SER A 312 -13.95 -15.00 -25.75
N TYR A 313 -13.82 -15.29 -24.45
CA TYR A 313 -13.17 -16.51 -23.96
C TYR A 313 -13.89 -17.15 -22.76
N PRO A 314 -13.73 -18.47 -22.56
CA PRO A 314 -14.01 -19.11 -21.28
C PRO A 314 -13.17 -18.49 -20.15
N TYR A 315 -13.73 -18.45 -18.94
CA TYR A 315 -13.04 -17.92 -17.76
C TYR A 315 -11.80 -18.76 -17.42
N SER A 316 -10.70 -18.08 -17.08
CA SER A 316 -9.51 -18.68 -16.47
C SER A 316 -8.75 -17.61 -15.69
N ASP A 317 -8.33 -17.89 -14.46
CA ASP A 317 -7.63 -16.92 -13.60
C ASP A 317 -6.46 -16.23 -14.33
N ARG A 318 -5.65 -17.00 -15.08
CA ARG A 318 -4.51 -16.50 -15.86
C ARG A 318 -4.86 -15.57 -17.02
N ARG A 319 -6.13 -15.54 -17.47
CA ARG A 319 -6.61 -14.70 -18.58
C ARG A 319 -7.56 -13.59 -18.12
N SER A 320 -8.35 -13.85 -17.08
CA SER A 320 -9.48 -13.00 -16.65
C SER A 320 -9.26 -12.29 -15.31
N PHE A 321 -8.24 -12.66 -14.53
CA PHE A 321 -8.06 -12.15 -13.16
C PHE A 321 -6.63 -11.72 -12.81
N PHE A 322 -5.59 -12.51 -13.17
CA PHE A 322 -4.19 -12.19 -12.88
C PHE A 322 -3.53 -11.12 -13.79
N PRO A 323 -3.89 -10.96 -15.09
CA PRO A 323 -3.22 -9.99 -15.95
C PRO A 323 -3.32 -8.55 -15.42
N THR A 324 -2.18 -7.90 -15.20
CA THR A 324 -2.08 -6.58 -14.54
C THR A 324 -3.06 -5.55 -15.11
N HIS A 325 -3.20 -5.47 -16.42
CA HIS A 325 -4.06 -4.48 -17.10
C HIS A 325 -5.57 -4.62 -16.80
N LEU A 326 -6.01 -5.76 -16.24
CA LEU A 326 -7.40 -5.98 -15.78
C LEU A 326 -7.63 -5.52 -14.32
N ARG A 327 -6.56 -5.15 -13.60
CA ARG A 327 -6.55 -4.88 -12.15
C ARG A 327 -5.83 -3.58 -11.75
N LEU A 328 -5.33 -2.79 -12.71
CA LEU A 328 -4.71 -1.48 -12.44
C LEU A 328 -5.69 -0.48 -11.80
N ASP A 329 -7.00 -0.62 -12.05
CA ASP A 329 -8.00 0.31 -11.53
C ASP A 329 -8.22 0.18 -10.02
N ALA A 330 -8.12 -1.02 -9.45
CA ALA A 330 -8.13 -1.25 -8.00
C ALA A 330 -7.13 -0.35 -7.24
N ILE A 331 -5.88 -0.32 -7.70
CA ILE A 331 -4.84 0.54 -7.12
C ILE A 331 -5.10 2.01 -7.49
N ALA A 332 -5.61 2.29 -8.69
CA ALA A 332 -5.94 3.65 -9.14
C ALA A 332 -7.04 4.32 -8.28
N TRP A 333 -8.06 3.58 -7.83
CA TRP A 333 -9.06 4.07 -6.88
C TRP A 333 -8.45 4.43 -5.53
N GLY A 334 -7.52 3.62 -5.02
CA GLY A 334 -6.71 3.97 -3.85
C GLY A 334 -5.92 5.27 -4.04
N VAL A 335 -5.28 5.44 -5.20
CA VAL A 335 -4.54 6.67 -5.57
C VAL A 335 -5.47 7.90 -5.64
N LEU A 336 -6.69 7.75 -6.16
CA LEU A 336 -7.69 8.81 -6.19
C LEU A 336 -8.11 9.24 -4.78
N LEU A 337 -8.38 8.29 -3.87
CA LEU A 337 -8.63 8.59 -2.46
C LEU A 337 -7.44 9.31 -1.81
N GLY A 338 -6.21 8.93 -2.16
CA GLY A 338 -5.00 9.62 -1.71
C GLY A 338 -4.99 11.09 -2.14
N TYR A 339 -5.31 11.38 -3.39
CA TYR A 339 -5.39 12.75 -3.91
C TYR A 339 -6.50 13.56 -3.24
N LEU A 340 -7.71 12.98 -3.12
CA LEU A 340 -8.83 13.63 -2.46
C LEU A 340 -8.53 13.94 -0.99
N TYR A 341 -7.84 13.04 -0.28
CA TYR A 341 -7.42 13.26 1.11
C TYR A 341 -6.38 14.39 1.25
N HIS A 342 -5.44 14.54 0.32
CA HIS A 342 -4.36 15.54 0.43
C HIS A 342 -4.74 16.92 -0.14
N PHE A 343 -5.50 16.97 -1.24
CA PHE A 343 -5.79 18.22 -1.97
C PHE A 343 -7.25 18.70 -1.84
N ARG A 344 -8.18 17.82 -1.47
CA ARG A 344 -9.63 18.13 -1.40
C ARG A 344 -10.23 17.77 -0.03
N ARG A 345 -9.40 17.84 1.02
CA ARG A 345 -9.67 17.27 2.35
C ARG A 345 -10.92 17.80 3.05
N ALA A 346 -11.11 19.12 3.08
CA ALA A 346 -12.25 19.73 3.77
C ALA A 346 -13.61 19.35 3.16
N PRO A 347 -13.87 19.53 1.84
CA PRO A 347 -15.13 19.09 1.24
C PRO A 347 -15.30 17.56 1.26
N LEU A 348 -14.20 16.79 1.20
CA LEU A 348 -14.25 15.33 1.37
C LEU A 348 -14.80 14.96 2.76
N LEU A 349 -14.24 15.49 3.85
CA LEU A 349 -14.69 15.16 5.21
C LEU A 349 -16.15 15.58 5.44
N ALA A 350 -16.54 16.78 5.00
CA ALA A 350 -17.93 17.25 5.12
C ALA A 350 -18.92 16.38 4.31
N PHE A 351 -18.52 15.85 3.16
CA PHE A 351 -19.31 14.88 2.39
C PHE A 351 -19.43 13.53 3.11
N LEU A 352 -18.30 13.00 3.62
CA LEU A 352 -18.25 11.73 4.34
C LEU A 352 -19.09 11.75 5.61
N GLU A 353 -19.11 12.85 6.35
CA GLU A 353 -19.95 13.02 7.54
C GLU A 353 -21.43 13.07 7.16
N ARG A 354 -21.81 13.92 6.19
CA ARG A 354 -23.20 14.08 5.72
C ARG A 354 -23.78 12.80 5.10
N ARG A 355 -22.96 11.96 4.46
CA ARG A 355 -23.40 10.75 3.75
C ARG A 355 -22.91 9.44 4.37
N ARG A 356 -22.39 9.46 5.61
CA ARG A 356 -21.71 8.31 6.24
C ARG A 356 -22.50 7.00 6.16
N ALA A 357 -23.79 7.04 6.51
CA ALA A 357 -24.66 5.85 6.52
C ALA A 357 -24.91 5.29 5.10
N LEU A 358 -25.15 6.18 4.12
CA LEU A 358 -25.31 5.79 2.72
C LEU A 358 -24.03 5.17 2.17
N ILE A 359 -22.87 5.80 2.41
CA ILE A 359 -21.58 5.26 1.97
C ILE A 359 -21.31 3.90 2.62
N ALA A 360 -21.63 3.72 3.91
CA ALA A 360 -21.47 2.43 4.59
C ALA A 360 -22.40 1.35 4.01
N ALA A 361 -23.67 1.67 3.75
CA ALA A 361 -24.64 0.75 3.15
C ALA A 361 -24.24 0.37 1.71
N CYS A 362 -23.85 1.33 0.88
CA CYS A 362 -23.32 1.07 -0.47
C CYS A 362 -22.04 0.24 -0.41
N SER A 363 -21.11 0.53 0.52
CA SER A 363 -19.87 -0.24 0.68
C SER A 363 -20.17 -1.70 1.04
N ALA A 364 -21.09 -1.93 1.96
CA ALA A 364 -21.52 -3.28 2.33
C ALA A 364 -22.17 -4.02 1.15
N LEU A 365 -23.13 -3.37 0.46
CA LEU A 365 -23.84 -3.95 -0.69
C LEU A 365 -22.89 -4.33 -1.83
N LEU A 366 -21.92 -3.46 -2.15
CA LEU A 366 -20.93 -3.70 -3.21
C LEU A 366 -19.95 -4.85 -2.87
N LEU A 367 -19.83 -5.23 -1.59
CA LEU A 367 -19.04 -6.38 -1.13
C LEU A 367 -19.83 -7.70 -1.05
N VAL A 368 -21.15 -7.70 -1.31
CA VAL A 368 -22.01 -8.92 -1.30
C VAL A 368 -21.77 -9.89 -2.46
N PRO A 369 -21.51 -9.48 -3.73
CA PRO A 369 -21.48 -10.41 -4.87
C PRO A 369 -20.63 -11.70 -4.74
N PRO A 370 -19.43 -11.70 -4.12
CA PRO A 370 -18.64 -12.92 -3.91
C PRO A 370 -19.27 -13.95 -2.97
N PHE A 371 -20.20 -13.54 -2.11
CA PHE A 371 -20.93 -14.45 -1.22
C PHE A 371 -22.03 -15.21 -1.98
N VAL A 372 -22.56 -14.63 -3.07
CA VAL A 372 -23.65 -15.20 -3.88
C VAL A 372 -23.10 -15.98 -5.07
N TRP A 373 -22.05 -15.47 -5.72
CA TRP A 373 -21.48 -16.08 -6.93
C TRP A 373 -20.00 -16.45 -6.75
N PRO A 374 -19.56 -17.64 -7.18
CA PRO A 374 -18.14 -17.95 -7.32
C PRO A 374 -17.51 -17.20 -8.51
N LEU A 375 -16.31 -16.63 -8.29
CA LEU A 375 -15.61 -15.78 -9.27
C LEU A 375 -15.48 -16.44 -10.66
N GLY A 376 -15.08 -17.70 -10.72
CA GLY A 376 -14.88 -18.43 -11.98
C GLY A 376 -16.15 -18.96 -12.65
N GLN A 377 -17.33 -18.79 -12.03
CA GLN A 377 -18.63 -19.23 -12.58
C GLN A 377 -19.48 -18.05 -13.07
N SER A 378 -19.22 -16.82 -12.58
CA SER A 378 -20.02 -15.64 -12.91
C SER A 378 -19.25 -14.62 -13.74
N ARG A 379 -19.65 -14.47 -15.01
CA ARG A 379 -19.18 -13.40 -15.91
C ARG A 379 -19.38 -12.00 -15.30
N PHE A 380 -20.44 -11.80 -14.53
CA PHE A 380 -20.67 -10.53 -13.81
C PHE A 380 -19.57 -10.29 -12.76
N LEU A 381 -19.26 -11.30 -11.94
CA LEU A 381 -18.27 -11.17 -10.87
C LEU A 381 -16.85 -10.97 -11.43
N ALA A 382 -16.50 -11.67 -12.50
CA ALA A 382 -15.23 -11.50 -13.22
C ALA A 382 -15.10 -10.16 -13.98
N THR A 383 -16.18 -9.36 -14.08
CA THR A 383 -16.18 -8.07 -14.80
C THR A 383 -16.53 -6.91 -13.88
N LEU A 384 -17.82 -6.58 -13.74
CA LEU A 384 -18.34 -5.49 -12.90
C LEU A 384 -18.13 -5.76 -11.41
N GLY A 385 -18.22 -7.02 -10.98
CA GLY A 385 -18.05 -7.38 -9.57
C GLY A 385 -16.70 -6.98 -9.00
N LEU A 386 -15.61 -7.08 -9.77
CA LEU A 386 -14.29 -6.58 -9.34
C LEU A 386 -14.30 -5.06 -9.10
N THR A 387 -14.90 -4.28 -9.99
CA THR A 387 -15.05 -2.82 -9.78
C THR A 387 -15.98 -2.50 -8.59
N PHE A 388 -16.99 -3.34 -8.32
CA PHE A 388 -17.81 -3.20 -7.12
C PHE A 388 -16.98 -3.44 -5.85
N LEU A 389 -16.09 -4.44 -5.83
CA LEU A 389 -15.16 -4.66 -4.72
C LEU A 389 -14.21 -3.47 -4.51
N ASP A 390 -13.64 -2.94 -5.59
CA ASP A 390 -12.76 -1.77 -5.54
C ASP A 390 -13.47 -0.56 -4.91
N TRP A 391 -14.72 -0.30 -5.32
CA TRP A 391 -15.55 0.77 -4.76
C TRP A 391 -15.99 0.49 -3.32
N GLY A 392 -16.32 -0.76 -2.99
CA GLY A 392 -16.66 -1.20 -1.64
C GLY A 392 -15.51 -1.01 -0.67
N PHE A 393 -14.30 -1.44 -1.03
CA PHE A 393 -13.10 -1.24 -0.23
C PHE A 393 -12.60 0.21 -0.21
N ALA A 394 -12.80 0.97 -1.28
CA ALA A 394 -12.58 2.42 -1.27
C ALA A 394 -13.49 3.12 -0.24
N GLY A 395 -14.76 2.72 -0.18
CA GLY A 395 -15.72 3.17 0.83
C GLY A 395 -15.33 2.77 2.26
N VAL A 396 -15.00 1.50 2.50
CA VAL A 396 -14.52 1.02 3.81
C VAL A 396 -13.26 1.78 4.27
N LEU A 397 -12.29 1.95 3.36
CA LEU A 397 -11.05 2.67 3.64
C LEU A 397 -11.32 4.12 4.05
N ILE A 398 -12.08 4.87 3.24
CA ILE A 398 -12.30 6.30 3.53
C ILE A 398 -13.17 6.52 4.77
N LEU A 399 -14.12 5.61 5.07
CA LEU A 399 -14.91 5.62 6.30
C LEU A 399 -14.07 5.38 7.57
N SER A 400 -12.96 4.64 7.47
CA SER A 400 -12.06 4.35 8.60
C SER A 400 -11.33 5.58 9.13
N PHE A 401 -11.20 6.64 8.34
CA PHE A 401 -10.56 7.89 8.75
C PHE A 401 -11.47 8.83 9.55
N THR A 402 -12.78 8.73 9.40
CA THR A 402 -13.74 9.63 10.08
C THR A 402 -14.15 9.13 11.46
N ARG A 403 -14.21 7.81 11.68
CA ARG A 403 -14.38 7.19 12.99
C ARG A 403 -13.62 5.86 13.03
N PRO A 404 -13.07 5.42 14.18
CA PRO A 404 -12.57 4.06 14.33
C PRO A 404 -13.67 3.03 14.03
N LEU A 405 -13.27 1.84 13.62
CA LEU A 405 -14.19 0.71 13.44
C LEU A 405 -14.78 0.29 14.80
N PRO A 406 -16.04 -0.16 14.85
CA PRO A 406 -16.73 -0.56 16.09
C PRO A 406 -16.26 -1.96 16.56
N LEU A 407 -14.97 -2.06 16.90
CA LEU A 407 -14.31 -3.30 17.33
C LEU A 407 -13.74 -3.13 18.75
N PRO A 408 -13.80 -4.17 19.61
CA PRO A 408 -13.16 -4.13 20.92
C PRO A 408 -11.66 -3.82 20.81
N GLN A 409 -11.16 -2.94 21.69
CA GLN A 409 -9.73 -2.55 21.72
C GLN A 409 -8.71 -3.70 21.78
N PRO A 410 -8.91 -4.87 22.43
CA PRO A 410 -7.99 -5.99 22.26
C PRO A 410 -7.99 -6.55 20.83
N VAL A 411 -9.16 -6.73 20.20
CA VAL A 411 -9.30 -7.24 18.82
C VAL A 411 -8.70 -6.25 17.82
N ALA A 412 -9.00 -4.95 17.96
CA ALA A 412 -8.45 -3.91 17.10
C ALA A 412 -6.91 -3.79 17.18
N ARG A 413 -6.31 -4.11 18.34
CA ARG A 413 -4.85 -4.19 18.50
C ARG A 413 -4.26 -5.47 17.94
N ALA A 414 -4.92 -6.63 18.12
CA ALA A 414 -4.48 -7.90 17.53
C ALA A 414 -4.50 -7.87 16.00
N LEU A 415 -5.57 -7.36 15.40
CA LEU A 415 -5.68 -7.15 13.95
C LEU A 415 -4.61 -6.18 13.43
N ALA A 416 -4.36 -5.06 14.13
CA ALA A 416 -3.29 -4.14 13.74
C ALA A 416 -1.88 -4.76 13.88
N ALA A 417 -1.66 -5.68 14.83
CA ALA A 417 -0.39 -6.41 14.97
C ALA A 417 -0.18 -7.39 13.80
N LEU A 418 -1.19 -8.20 13.44
CA LEU A 418 -1.17 -9.03 12.22
C LEU A 418 -0.99 -8.16 10.95
N GLY A 419 -1.64 -7.00 10.94
CA GLY A 419 -1.54 -5.98 9.91
C GLY A 419 -0.15 -5.40 9.71
N TYR A 420 0.65 -5.29 10.78
CA TYR A 420 2.02 -4.78 10.71
C TYR A 420 2.88 -5.68 9.82
N ASP A 421 2.98 -6.96 10.20
CA ASP A 421 3.82 -8.00 9.57
C ASP A 421 3.13 -8.66 8.34
N SER A 422 1.91 -8.23 8.00
CA SER A 422 1.03 -8.78 6.97
C SER A 422 1.66 -9.09 5.61
N TYR A 423 2.65 -8.31 5.17
CA TYR A 423 3.33 -8.56 3.90
C TYR A 423 4.18 -9.84 3.94
N SER A 424 4.88 -10.10 5.05
CA SER A 424 5.66 -11.33 5.20
C SER A 424 4.75 -12.53 5.47
N ILE A 425 3.65 -12.37 6.22
CA ILE A 425 2.63 -13.43 6.37
C ILE A 425 2.02 -13.80 5.00
N TYR A 426 1.67 -12.78 4.19
CA TYR A 426 1.19 -12.97 2.82
C TYR A 426 2.22 -13.68 1.92
N LEU A 427 3.51 -13.40 2.08
CA LEU A 427 4.54 -14.03 1.26
C LEU A 427 4.74 -15.52 1.62
N TRP A 428 4.71 -15.87 2.92
CA TRP A 428 5.10 -17.20 3.40
C TRP A 428 3.95 -18.21 3.58
N HIS A 429 2.67 -17.80 3.52
CA HIS A 429 1.55 -18.74 3.72
C HIS A 429 1.48 -19.89 2.69
N ILE A 430 1.78 -19.65 1.41
CA ILE A 430 1.79 -20.73 0.40
C ILE A 430 2.99 -21.68 0.57
N PRO A 431 4.23 -21.22 0.81
CA PRO A 431 5.31 -22.09 1.28
C PRO A 431 4.93 -22.93 2.50
N VAL A 432 4.17 -22.39 3.46
CA VAL A 432 3.64 -23.19 4.60
C VAL A 432 2.66 -24.27 4.14
N VAL A 433 1.73 -23.98 3.21
CA VAL A 433 0.83 -25.00 2.64
C VAL A 433 1.63 -26.07 1.88
N GLY A 434 2.45 -25.65 0.91
CA GLY A 434 3.13 -26.54 -0.03
C GLY A 434 4.33 -27.31 0.53
N TRP A 435 4.90 -26.89 1.66
CA TRP A 435 6.00 -27.61 2.33
C TRP A 435 5.57 -28.22 3.66
N LEU A 436 5.11 -27.42 4.62
CA LEU A 436 4.80 -27.90 5.96
C LEU A 436 3.50 -28.71 6.00
N MET A 437 2.38 -28.13 5.55
CA MET A 437 1.08 -28.82 5.61
C MET A 437 1.06 -30.05 4.71
N GLU A 438 1.63 -29.94 3.50
CA GLU A 438 1.80 -31.07 2.60
C GLU A 438 2.72 -32.18 3.17
N ALA A 439 3.72 -31.85 3.97
CA ALA A 439 4.49 -32.86 4.71
C ALA A 439 3.67 -33.51 5.83
N LEU A 440 2.99 -32.72 6.67
CA LEU A 440 2.17 -33.23 7.79
C LEU A 440 1.03 -34.15 7.30
N ARG A 441 0.36 -33.78 6.21
CA ARG A 441 -0.72 -34.56 5.60
C ARG A 441 -0.21 -35.87 4.98
N ARG A 442 0.92 -35.86 4.26
CA ARG A 442 1.53 -37.10 3.71
C ARG A 442 1.93 -38.10 4.79
N HIS A 443 2.33 -37.62 5.97
CA HIS A 443 2.66 -38.46 7.13
C HIS A 443 1.46 -38.74 8.05
N ARG A 444 0.24 -38.30 7.70
CA ARG A 444 -1.00 -38.47 8.49
C ARG A 444 -0.92 -37.98 9.93
N THR A 445 -0.04 -37.00 10.22
CA THR A 445 0.25 -36.56 11.60
C THR A 445 -0.89 -35.76 12.25
N LEU A 446 -1.92 -35.40 11.48
CA LEU A 446 -3.09 -34.63 11.92
C LEU A 446 -4.40 -35.43 11.76
N ASP A 447 -4.33 -36.72 11.43
CA ASP A 447 -5.50 -37.57 11.23
C ASP A 447 -6.18 -37.85 12.58
N LEU A 448 -7.45 -37.41 12.70
CA LEU A 448 -8.29 -37.66 13.86
C LEU A 448 -9.60 -38.31 13.41
N HIS A 449 -10.15 -39.22 14.22
CA HIS A 449 -11.41 -39.94 13.96
C HIS A 449 -12.62 -39.04 13.68
N SER A 450 -12.59 -37.76 14.11
CA SER A 450 -13.57 -36.76 13.70
C SER A 450 -12.95 -35.83 12.66
N ALA A 451 -13.46 -35.85 11.43
CA ALA A 451 -13.04 -34.92 10.37
C ALA A 451 -13.21 -33.45 10.76
N THR A 452 -14.15 -33.14 11.67
CA THR A 452 -14.34 -31.78 12.21
C THR A 452 -13.14 -31.34 13.05
N LEU A 453 -12.61 -32.24 13.89
CA LEU A 453 -11.43 -31.96 14.72
C LEU A 453 -10.14 -32.02 13.90
N ALA A 454 -10.02 -32.97 12.96
CA ALA A 454 -8.89 -33.05 12.04
C ALA A 454 -8.74 -31.76 11.21
N TRP A 455 -9.85 -31.26 10.64
CA TRP A 455 -9.86 -29.97 9.95
C TRP A 455 -9.54 -28.80 10.89
N GLY A 456 -10.16 -28.74 12.07
CA GLY A 456 -9.87 -27.68 13.05
C GLY A 456 -8.39 -27.63 13.45
N LEU A 457 -7.73 -28.78 13.56
CA LEU A 457 -6.31 -28.91 13.83
C LEU A 457 -5.44 -28.48 12.63
N ASP A 458 -5.74 -28.96 11.42
CA ASP A 458 -5.06 -28.53 10.18
C ASP A 458 -5.14 -27.01 10.00
N MET A 459 -6.32 -26.42 10.22
CA MET A 459 -6.53 -24.97 10.18
C MET A 459 -5.72 -24.21 11.23
N ALA A 460 -5.70 -24.71 12.48
CA ALA A 460 -4.94 -24.10 13.55
C ALA A 460 -3.43 -24.14 13.26
N VAL A 461 -2.90 -25.29 12.86
CA VAL A 461 -1.48 -25.47 12.52
C VAL A 461 -1.10 -24.60 11.33
N TYR A 462 -1.86 -24.63 10.23
CA TYR A 462 -1.63 -23.78 9.06
C TYR A 462 -1.63 -22.28 9.40
N THR A 463 -2.63 -21.82 10.16
CA THR A 463 -2.78 -20.41 10.54
C THR A 463 -1.64 -19.96 11.45
N ILE A 464 -1.33 -20.73 12.50
CA ILE A 464 -0.26 -20.43 13.45
C ILE A 464 1.10 -20.46 12.73
N ALA A 465 1.40 -21.49 11.93
CA ALA A 465 2.66 -21.59 11.20
C ALA A 465 2.83 -20.44 10.19
N SER A 466 1.78 -20.06 9.46
CA SER A 466 1.83 -18.92 8.52
C SER A 466 2.10 -17.59 9.22
N ILE A 467 1.45 -17.35 10.38
CA ILE A 467 1.69 -16.15 11.18
C ILE A 467 3.10 -16.17 11.79
N VAL A 468 3.51 -17.28 12.42
CA VAL A 468 4.83 -17.40 13.07
C VAL A 468 5.96 -17.28 12.06
N LEU A 469 5.94 -18.01 10.93
CA LEU A 469 6.97 -17.91 9.90
C LEU A 469 6.99 -16.52 9.26
N GLY A 470 5.82 -15.95 8.92
CA GLY A 470 5.73 -14.60 8.38
C GLY A 470 6.31 -13.55 9.32
N VAL A 471 6.04 -13.65 10.62
CA VAL A 471 6.55 -12.75 11.67
C VAL A 471 8.06 -12.95 11.93
N LEU A 472 8.56 -14.18 11.86
CA LEU A 472 10.00 -14.47 11.93
C LEU A 472 10.74 -13.87 10.74
N MET A 473 10.24 -14.07 9.51
CA MET A 473 10.87 -13.56 8.29
C MET A 473 10.76 -12.03 8.17
N ALA A 474 9.69 -11.41 8.70
CA ALA A 474 9.62 -9.96 8.86
C ALA A 474 10.76 -9.42 9.74
N ARG A 475 11.13 -10.14 10.81
CA ARG A 475 12.20 -9.71 11.73
C ARG A 475 13.60 -10.06 11.24
N ALA A 476 13.75 -11.20 10.56
CA ALA A 476 15.04 -11.66 10.02
C ALA A 476 15.46 -10.92 8.74
N VAL A 477 14.51 -10.58 7.86
CA VAL A 477 14.80 -10.01 6.52
C VAL A 477 14.29 -8.57 6.40
N GLU A 478 13.01 -8.33 6.69
CA GLU A 478 12.39 -7.04 6.43
C GLU A 478 12.93 -5.94 7.37
N GLY A 479 13.05 -6.23 8.67
CA GLY A 479 13.59 -5.31 9.67
C GLY A 479 14.99 -4.77 9.31
N PRO A 480 16.01 -5.63 9.11
CA PRO A 480 17.34 -5.20 8.69
C PRO A 480 17.36 -4.42 7.37
N ALA A 481 16.56 -4.83 6.39
CA ALA A 481 16.44 -4.11 5.12
C ALA A 481 15.85 -2.69 5.28
N LEU A 482 14.83 -2.53 6.13
CA LEU A 482 14.24 -1.23 6.46
C LEU A 482 15.19 -0.34 7.27
N MET A 483 15.98 -0.91 8.17
CA MET A 483 17.04 -0.19 8.90
C MET A 483 18.15 0.29 7.94
N LEU A 484 18.58 -0.55 7.00
CA LEU A 484 19.55 -0.17 5.97
C LEU A 484 19.00 0.92 5.04
N ARG A 485 17.74 0.77 4.60
CA ARG A 485 17.00 1.78 3.82
C ARG A 485 16.99 3.14 4.50
N ASP A 486 16.71 3.19 5.80
CA ASP A 486 16.56 4.48 6.50
C ASP A 486 17.91 5.12 6.88
N ARG A 487 19.00 4.33 6.92
CA ARG A 487 20.38 4.84 6.96
C ARG A 487 20.82 5.44 5.61
N LEU A 488 20.62 4.71 4.50
CA LEU A 488 21.07 5.14 3.17
C LEU A 488 20.15 6.20 2.52
N PHE A 489 18.84 6.04 2.71
CA PHE A 489 17.78 6.85 2.11
C PHE A 489 16.76 7.32 3.16
N PRO A 490 17.16 8.14 4.15
CA PRO A 490 16.25 8.65 5.19
C PRO A 490 15.02 9.39 4.62
N SER A 491 13.94 9.43 5.39
CA SER A 491 12.69 10.06 4.97
C SER A 491 12.82 11.58 4.83
N ARG A 492 12.16 12.16 3.80
CA ARG A 492 12.09 13.63 3.59
C ARG A 492 10.71 14.18 3.98
N SER A 493 9.67 13.53 3.50
CA SER A 493 8.33 13.56 4.09
C SER A 493 8.33 12.86 5.47
N GLY A 494 7.44 13.29 6.37
CA GLY A 494 7.17 12.59 7.64
C GLY A 494 6.42 11.27 7.41
N SER A 495 5.93 10.64 8.48
CA SER A 495 4.96 9.54 8.32
C SER A 495 3.63 10.09 7.82
N LEU A 496 2.82 9.26 7.16
CA LEU A 496 1.47 9.64 6.73
C LEU A 496 0.60 10.04 7.93
N ALA A 497 0.79 9.43 9.11
CA ALA A 497 0.07 9.81 10.33
C ALA A 497 0.67 11.03 11.08
N ALA A 498 1.67 11.71 10.51
CA ALA A 498 2.04 13.07 10.90
C ALA A 498 1.29 14.13 10.07
N SER A 499 0.83 13.76 8.86
CA SER A 499 -0.06 14.57 8.01
C SER A 499 -1.56 14.30 8.26
N MET A 500 -1.90 13.12 8.81
CA MET A 500 -3.24 12.87 9.36
C MET A 500 -3.28 13.41 10.80
N PRO A 501 -4.20 14.31 11.16
CA PRO A 501 -4.45 14.62 12.57
C PRO A 501 -5.07 13.40 13.27
N ALA A 502 -5.12 13.45 14.60
CA ALA A 502 -5.83 12.43 15.38
C ALA A 502 -7.26 12.21 14.84
N PRO A 503 -7.77 10.96 14.83
CA PRO A 503 -9.19 10.74 14.58
C PRO A 503 -10.01 11.56 15.58
N VAL A 504 -11.21 11.98 15.20
CA VAL A 504 -12.13 12.72 16.08
C VAL A 504 -12.66 11.76 17.16
N GLY A 505 -11.80 11.51 18.14
CA GLY A 505 -12.09 10.73 19.33
C GLY A 505 -13.04 11.53 20.20
N THR A 506 -14.09 10.85 20.65
CA THR A 506 -15.03 11.28 21.68
C THR A 506 -14.39 12.23 22.69
N HIS A 507 -14.87 13.48 22.75
CA HIS A 507 -14.87 14.20 24.02
C HIS A 507 -15.67 13.36 25.01
N VAL A 508 -14.96 12.57 25.83
CA VAL A 508 -15.43 12.33 27.19
C VAL A 508 -15.55 13.73 27.79
N PRO A 509 -16.74 14.19 28.21
CA PRO A 509 -16.82 15.47 28.90
C PRO A 509 -15.92 15.37 30.13
N SER A 510 -14.97 16.30 30.27
CA SER A 510 -14.39 16.55 31.58
C SER A 510 -15.55 16.89 32.49
N GLY A 511 -15.85 16.01 33.45
CA GLY A 511 -16.93 16.23 34.41
C GLY A 511 -16.77 17.60 35.07
N PRO A 512 -17.87 18.24 35.51
CA PRO A 512 -17.78 19.55 36.15
C PRO A 512 -16.73 19.51 37.25
N ALA A 513 -15.83 20.49 37.25
CA ALA A 513 -14.74 20.54 38.21
C ALA A 513 -15.29 20.46 39.64
N PRO A 514 -14.67 19.68 40.54
CA PRO A 514 -15.15 19.57 41.92
C PRO A 514 -15.21 20.97 42.54
N PRO A 515 -16.26 21.29 43.30
CA PRO A 515 -16.42 22.63 43.88
C PRO A 515 -15.24 22.97 44.78
N ALA A 516 -14.81 24.24 44.74
CA ALA A 516 -13.71 24.71 45.56
C ALA A 516 -14.05 24.54 47.06
N PRO A 517 -13.07 24.15 47.91
CA PRO A 517 -13.32 24.01 49.34
C PRO A 517 -13.70 25.37 49.96
N PRO A 518 -14.63 25.40 50.93
CA PRO A 518 -15.10 26.64 51.53
C PRO A 518 -13.97 27.38 52.26
N VAL A 519 -13.88 28.69 52.05
CA VAL A 519 -12.91 29.56 52.72
C VAL A 519 -13.34 29.74 54.18
N PRO A 520 -12.47 29.47 55.18
CA PRO A 520 -12.83 29.67 56.57
C PRO A 520 -13.00 31.16 56.88
N HIS A 521 -14.16 31.54 57.42
CA HIS A 521 -14.44 32.90 57.85
C HIS A 521 -13.48 33.34 58.96
N ARG A 522 -12.84 34.51 58.81
CA ARG A 522 -12.24 35.22 59.95
C ARG A 522 -13.34 36.02 60.67
N PRO A 523 -13.36 36.03 62.02
CA PRO A 523 -14.30 36.86 62.76
C PRO A 523 -13.98 38.35 62.59
N THR A 524 -15.01 39.17 62.50
CA THR A 524 -14.94 40.64 62.49
C THR A 524 -14.48 41.15 63.86
N GLN A 525 -13.50 42.06 63.88
CA GLN A 525 -13.25 42.90 65.06
C GLN A 525 -14.10 44.16 64.99
N ALA A 526 -14.67 44.57 66.12
CA ALA A 526 -15.60 45.69 66.22
C ALA A 526 -14.90 47.03 66.48
N ARG A 527 -15.51 48.09 65.95
CA ARG A 527 -15.60 49.44 66.51
C ARG A 527 -16.99 49.96 66.10
N VAL A 528 -17.79 50.60 66.96
CA VAL A 528 -17.60 50.97 68.38
C VAL A 528 -18.52 50.12 69.24
#